data_AF-A0A2T7CRU8-F1
#
_entry.id   AF-A0A2T7CRU8-F1
#
_cell.length_a   1.000
_cell.length_b   1.000
_cell.length_c   1.000
_cell.angle_alpha   90.00
_cell.angle_beta   90.00
_cell.angle_gamma   90.00
#
_symmetry.space_group_name_H-M   'P 1'
#
loop_
_entity.id
_entity.type
_entity.pdbx_description
1 polymer ?
#
loop_
_entity_poly.entity_id
_entity_poly.type
_entity_poly.pdbx_seq_one_letter_code
_entity_poly.pdbx_strand_id
1 'polypeptide(L)'
;MRCHRPGQKMDVGKPEYKVIVERSLGVPCLFDEIVMEVMCGLKNLMHFLVPQEKMKLRNEDLLPMSQGPKMILNHHGFDVKPEIVNYIIILMPCLLLDCEYCDVKNYKPLHLAGEQLKDDVFGINFEGWDLMKLVTALKIVCYPADRAMAEKAMFTHDEVLKFEKDAHKYEDKINKGICLNVYNEMVEARTYIRRTQKTLKSFLPKMHEQSAVKCKTGT
;
A
#
# COMPACT_ATOMS: atom_id res chain seq x y z
N MET A 1 -34.35 9.49 -7.19
CA MET A 1 -34.13 8.14 -6.59
C MET A 1 -34.20 8.28 -5.09
N ARG A 2 -35.02 7.49 -4.38
CA ARG A 2 -34.92 7.36 -2.92
C ARG A 2 -34.02 6.17 -2.61
N CYS A 3 -32.75 6.44 -2.30
CA CYS A 3 -31.75 5.41 -1.97
C CYS A 3 -31.79 5.02 -0.49
N HIS A 4 -32.98 4.80 0.07
CA HIS A 4 -33.13 4.48 1.49
C HIS A 4 -34.11 3.31 1.66
N ARG A 5 -33.62 2.18 2.18
CA ARG A 5 -34.45 1.04 2.56
C ARG A 5 -34.90 1.20 4.03
N PRO A 6 -36.12 0.78 4.39
CA PRO A 6 -36.57 0.78 5.79
C PRO A 6 -35.57 0.03 6.68
N GLY A 7 -35.16 0.65 7.79
CA GLY A 7 -34.20 0.10 8.75
C GLY A 7 -32.72 0.39 8.46
N GLN A 8 -32.39 0.96 7.31
CA GLN A 8 -31.02 1.42 7.01
C GLN A 8 -30.71 2.69 7.81
N LYS A 9 -29.49 2.82 8.33
CA LYS A 9 -28.98 4.06 8.92
C LYS A 9 -28.14 4.81 7.90
N MET A 10 -28.22 6.13 7.92
CA MET A 10 -27.38 7.00 7.09
C MET A 10 -26.15 7.44 7.88
N ASP A 11 -24.96 7.15 7.36
CA ASP A 11 -23.70 7.61 7.94
C ASP A 11 -23.56 9.11 7.72
N VAL A 12 -23.26 9.85 8.79
CA VAL A 12 -23.12 11.31 8.75
C VAL A 12 -21.77 11.72 9.33
N GLY A 13 -21.08 12.66 8.69
CA GLY A 13 -19.74 13.10 9.11
C GLY A 13 -19.71 14.15 10.23
N LYS A 14 -20.88 14.59 10.72
CA LYS A 14 -20.99 15.59 11.79
C LYS A 14 -22.18 15.29 12.72
N PRO A 15 -22.04 15.52 14.03
CA PRO A 15 -23.13 15.29 14.97
C PRO A 15 -24.30 16.24 14.74
N GLU A 16 -24.06 17.47 14.27
CA GLU A 16 -25.14 18.41 13.95
C GLU A 16 -25.99 17.91 12.77
N TYR A 17 -25.34 17.29 11.77
CA TYR A 17 -26.03 16.74 10.61
C TYR A 17 -26.91 15.56 11.01
N LYS A 18 -26.46 14.72 11.95
CA LYS A 18 -27.29 13.65 12.54
C LYS A 18 -28.61 14.22 13.03
N VAL A 19 -28.54 15.24 13.89
CA VAL A 19 -29.72 15.85 14.52
C VAL A 19 -30.65 16.46 13.47
N ILE A 20 -30.10 17.19 12.49
CA ILE A 20 -30.88 17.85 11.45
C ILE A 20 -31.57 16.82 10.54
N VAL A 21 -30.84 15.81 10.08
CA VAL A 21 -31.35 14.78 9.16
C VAL A 21 -32.41 13.91 9.84
N GLU A 22 -32.15 13.44 11.07
CA GLU A 22 -33.11 12.65 11.83
C GLU A 22 -34.41 13.44 12.08
N ARG A 23 -34.29 14.72 12.47
CA ARG A 23 -35.45 15.58 12.73
C ARG A 23 -36.23 15.95 11.47
N SER A 24 -35.55 16.31 10.39
CA SER A 24 -36.17 16.94 9.22
C SER A 24 -36.63 15.91 8.18
N LEU A 25 -35.90 14.81 8.06
CA LEU A 25 -36.12 13.78 7.03
C LEU A 25 -36.63 12.45 7.62
N GLY A 26 -36.62 12.28 8.95
CA GLY A 26 -37.05 11.04 9.60
C GLY A 26 -36.16 9.84 9.28
N VAL A 27 -34.94 10.07 8.80
CA VAL A 27 -33.97 9.05 8.43
C VAL A 27 -33.05 8.79 9.63
N PRO A 28 -32.98 7.56 10.17
CA PRO A 28 -32.05 7.22 11.24
C PRO A 28 -30.60 7.41 10.79
N CYS A 29 -29.75 7.95 11.66
CA CYS A 29 -28.36 8.24 11.31
C CYS A 29 -27.35 7.53 12.23
N LEU A 30 -26.18 7.23 11.68
CA LEU A 30 -25.03 6.70 12.41
C LEU A 30 -23.92 7.75 12.44
N PHE A 31 -23.39 8.00 13.63
CA PHE A 31 -22.25 8.87 13.88
C PHE A 31 -21.40 8.21 14.96
N ASP A 32 -20.27 7.64 14.56
CA ASP A 32 -19.30 6.99 15.42
C ASP A 32 -17.88 7.18 14.87
N GLU A 33 -16.88 6.63 15.55
CA GLU A 33 -15.47 6.75 15.19
C GLU A 33 -15.15 6.13 13.82
N ILE A 34 -15.84 5.05 13.44
CA ILE A 34 -15.65 4.38 12.15
C ILE A 34 -16.18 5.27 11.03
N VAL A 35 -17.38 5.83 11.20
CA VAL A 35 -17.97 6.79 10.25
C VAL A 35 -17.07 8.01 10.10
N MET A 36 -16.51 8.53 11.20
CA MET A 36 -15.57 9.66 11.13
C MET A 36 -14.32 9.34 10.31
N GLU A 37 -13.72 8.16 10.49
CA GLU A 37 -12.55 7.70 9.73
C GLU A 37 -12.87 7.58 8.23
N VAL A 38 -13.99 6.96 7.88
CA VAL A 38 -14.46 6.82 6.48
C VAL A 38 -14.70 8.19 5.85
N MET A 39 -15.39 9.08 6.55
CA MET A 39 -15.67 10.44 6.06
C MET A 39 -14.39 11.25 5.87
N CYS A 40 -13.39 11.09 6.75
CA CYS A 40 -12.07 11.70 6.58
C CYS A 40 -11.39 11.20 5.28
N GLY A 41 -11.37 9.87 5.06
CA GLY A 41 -10.82 9.28 3.84
C GLY A 41 -11.51 9.76 2.57
N LEU A 42 -12.86 9.77 2.55
CA LEU A 42 -13.65 10.28 1.43
C LEU A 42 -13.37 11.76 1.14
N LYS A 43 -13.27 12.58 2.18
CA LYS A 43 -12.95 14.01 2.04
C LYS A 43 -11.58 14.19 1.38
N ASN A 44 -10.58 13.39 1.79
CA ASN A 44 -9.23 13.41 1.20
C ASN A 44 -9.23 13.01 -0.28
N LEU A 45 -10.06 12.03 -0.67
CA LEU A 45 -10.16 11.53 -2.04
C LEU A 45 -11.16 12.29 -2.92
N MET A 46 -11.88 13.28 -2.37
CA MET A 46 -13.00 13.93 -3.06
C MET A 46 -12.61 14.55 -4.40
N HIS A 47 -11.41 15.13 -4.47
CA HIS A 47 -10.85 15.71 -5.70
C HIS A 47 -10.63 14.68 -6.83
N PHE A 48 -10.43 13.40 -6.47
CA PHE A 48 -10.26 12.30 -7.41
C PHE A 48 -11.61 11.64 -7.74
N LEU A 49 -12.44 11.40 -6.71
CA LEU A 49 -13.73 10.71 -6.84
C LEU A 49 -14.81 11.57 -7.50
N VAL A 50 -14.77 12.88 -7.29
CA VAL A 50 -15.74 13.84 -7.82
C VAL A 50 -14.98 15.00 -8.46
N PRO A 51 -14.45 14.86 -9.70
CA PRO A 51 -13.62 15.87 -10.32
C PRO A 51 -14.31 17.23 -10.54
N GLN A 52 -15.64 17.25 -10.58
CA GLN A 52 -16.44 18.47 -10.70
C GLN A 52 -16.53 19.25 -9.38
N GLU A 53 -16.23 18.60 -8.24
CA GLU A 53 -16.18 19.23 -6.93
C GLU A 53 -15.01 20.21 -6.89
N LYS A 54 -15.32 21.50 -6.76
CA LYS A 54 -14.31 22.57 -6.79
C LYS A 54 -13.69 22.82 -5.41
N MET A 55 -14.20 22.17 -4.37
CA MET A 55 -13.71 22.34 -3.02
C MET A 55 -12.28 21.80 -2.89
N LYS A 56 -11.31 22.71 -2.81
CA LYS A 56 -9.92 22.37 -2.45
C LYS A 56 -9.85 22.13 -0.94
N LEU A 57 -9.33 20.99 -0.54
CA LEU A 57 -8.94 20.73 0.85
C LEU A 57 -7.90 21.76 1.29
N ARG A 58 -8.16 22.44 2.41
CA ARG A 58 -7.14 23.25 3.08
C ARG A 58 -6.37 22.39 4.05
N ASN A 59 -5.17 22.80 4.46
CA ASN A 59 -4.40 22.06 5.46
C ASN A 59 -5.16 21.88 6.79
N GLU A 60 -6.00 22.86 7.16
CA GLU A 60 -6.90 22.77 8.31
C GLU A 60 -7.91 21.63 8.19
N ASP A 61 -8.36 21.33 6.96
CA ASP A 61 -9.32 20.26 6.68
C ASP A 61 -8.70 18.86 6.79
N LEU A 62 -7.37 18.79 6.86
CA LEU A 62 -6.57 17.56 7.01
C LEU A 62 -6.34 17.19 8.48
N LEU A 63 -6.79 18.04 9.41
CA LEU A 63 -6.65 17.83 10.85
C LEU A 63 -7.99 17.46 11.50
N PRO A 64 -8.00 16.47 12.41
CA PRO A 64 -6.89 15.58 12.76
C PRO A 64 -6.60 14.54 11.66
N MET A 65 -5.36 14.05 11.60
CA MET A 65 -4.99 12.93 10.73
C MET A 65 -5.84 11.71 11.08
N SER A 66 -6.31 11.01 10.05
CA SER A 66 -7.02 9.74 10.21
C SER A 66 -6.11 8.64 10.80
N GLN A 67 -6.70 7.66 11.47
CA GLN A 67 -5.96 6.62 12.19
C GLN A 67 -5.18 5.70 11.24
N GLY A 68 -5.73 5.39 10.06
CA GLY A 68 -5.10 4.49 9.08
C GLY A 68 -3.69 4.96 8.66
N PRO A 69 -3.55 6.15 8.05
CA PRO A 69 -2.25 6.73 7.72
C PRO A 69 -1.28 6.81 8.90
N LYS A 70 -1.79 7.17 10.10
CA LYS A 70 -0.98 7.21 11.33
C LYS A 70 -0.42 5.83 11.69
N MET A 71 -1.24 4.79 11.59
CA MET A 71 -0.84 3.41 11.86
C MET A 71 0.27 2.95 10.91
N ILE A 72 0.16 3.25 9.62
CA ILE A 72 1.18 2.91 8.61
C ILE A 72 2.49 3.67 8.86
N LEU A 73 2.42 4.96 9.18
CA LEU A 73 3.64 5.72 9.52
C LEU A 73 4.33 5.17 10.76
N ASN A 74 3.57 4.86 11.80
CA ASN A 74 4.10 4.24 13.02
C ASN A 74 4.71 2.86 12.74
N HIS A 75 4.11 2.06 11.87
CA HIS A 75 4.66 0.77 11.44
C HIS A 75 6.06 0.92 10.83
N HIS A 76 6.31 2.01 10.12
CA HIS A 76 7.62 2.35 9.57
C HIS A 76 8.51 3.20 10.50
N GLY A 77 8.12 3.40 11.75
CA GLY A 77 8.90 4.14 12.76
C GLY A 77 8.85 5.66 12.63
N PHE A 78 7.81 6.21 12.00
CA PHE A 78 7.60 7.65 11.86
C PHE A 78 6.50 8.14 12.82
N ASP A 79 6.89 8.89 13.85
CA ASP A 79 5.96 9.59 14.72
C ASP A 79 5.59 10.96 14.13
N VAL A 80 4.35 11.10 13.68
CA VAL A 80 3.84 12.32 13.07
C VAL A 80 2.82 12.95 13.99
N LYS A 81 3.12 14.17 14.42
CA LYS A 81 2.21 14.98 15.22
C LYS A 81 1.18 15.69 14.33
N PRO A 82 -0.05 15.94 14.82
CA PRO A 82 -1.09 16.60 14.03
C PRO A 82 -0.63 17.92 13.40
N GLU A 83 0.20 18.72 14.08
CA GLU A 83 0.55 20.08 13.66
C GLU A 83 1.39 20.14 12.37
N ILE A 84 1.99 19.02 11.97
CA ILE A 84 2.83 18.92 10.76
C ILE A 84 2.13 18.16 9.62
N VAL A 85 0.90 17.69 9.83
CA VAL A 85 0.16 16.92 8.83
C VAL A 85 -0.20 17.84 7.66
N ASN A 86 0.12 17.36 6.47
CA ASN A 86 -0.20 17.99 5.21
C ASN A 86 -0.45 16.91 4.15
N TYR A 87 -0.76 17.34 2.93
CA TYR A 87 -1.04 16.44 1.82
C TYR A 87 0.05 15.38 1.59
N ILE A 88 1.34 15.74 1.70
CA ILE A 88 2.45 14.78 1.50
C ILE A 88 2.42 13.71 2.59
N ILE A 89 2.23 14.12 3.85
CA ILE A 89 2.15 13.21 5.00
C ILE A 89 0.93 12.27 4.92
N ILE A 90 -0.14 12.66 4.24
CA ILE A 90 -1.30 11.81 3.99
C ILE A 90 -1.08 10.86 2.81
N LEU A 91 -0.41 11.32 1.75
CA LEU A 91 -0.18 10.52 0.53
C LEU A 91 0.89 9.44 0.72
N MET A 92 1.98 9.75 1.43
CA MET A 92 3.09 8.81 1.60
C MET A 92 2.69 7.48 2.26
N PRO A 93 1.83 7.46 3.29
CA PRO A 93 1.28 6.23 3.86
C PRO A 93 0.46 5.40 2.88
N CYS A 94 -0.34 6.04 2.02
CA CYS A 94 -1.08 5.34 0.97
C CYS A 94 -0.13 4.63 0.00
N LEU A 95 0.94 5.33 -0.44
CA LEU A 95 1.96 4.74 -1.31
C LEU A 95 2.68 3.56 -0.63
N LEU A 96 2.96 3.65 0.67
CA LEU A 96 3.57 2.56 1.44
C LEU A 96 2.63 1.35 1.51
N LEU A 97 1.37 1.59 1.86
CA LEU A 97 0.34 0.55 1.93
C LEU A 97 0.14 -0.15 0.59
N ASP A 98 0.06 0.60 -0.51
CA ASP A 98 -0.09 0.02 -1.86
C ASP A 98 1.12 -0.85 -2.23
N CYS A 99 2.33 -0.42 -1.86
CA CYS A 99 3.54 -1.21 -2.08
C CYS A 99 3.59 -2.48 -1.22
N GLU A 100 3.16 -2.41 0.05
CA GLU A 100 3.08 -3.58 0.93
C GLU A 100 2.00 -4.56 0.49
N TYR A 101 0.89 -4.04 -0.06
CA TYR A 101 -0.18 -4.85 -0.62
C TYR A 101 0.29 -5.69 -1.82
N CYS A 102 1.38 -5.31 -2.49
CA CYS A 102 1.98 -6.12 -3.56
C CYS A 102 2.34 -7.54 -3.09
N ASP A 103 2.90 -7.68 -1.89
CA ASP A 103 3.24 -9.00 -1.34
C ASP A 103 1.97 -9.81 -1.03
N VAL A 104 0.92 -9.17 -0.49
CA VAL A 104 -0.37 -9.82 -0.19
C VAL A 104 -1.08 -10.30 -1.47
N LYS A 105 -1.18 -9.40 -2.45
CA LYS A 105 -1.79 -9.68 -3.77
C LYS A 105 -1.11 -10.84 -4.47
N ASN A 106 0.22 -10.91 -4.40
CA ASN A 106 1.01 -11.89 -5.13
C ASN A 106 1.32 -13.17 -4.33
N TYR A 107 0.96 -13.23 -3.04
CA TYR A 107 1.24 -14.39 -2.18
C TYR A 107 0.75 -15.71 -2.76
N LYS A 108 -0.57 -15.84 -3.02
CA LYS A 108 -1.17 -17.09 -3.52
C LYS A 108 -0.67 -17.45 -4.93
N PRO A 109 -0.69 -16.54 -5.93
CA PRO A 109 -0.19 -16.85 -7.26
C PRO A 109 1.26 -17.33 -7.27
N LEU A 110 2.14 -16.70 -6.48
CA LEU A 110 3.54 -17.08 -6.41
C LEU A 110 3.75 -18.45 -5.77
N HIS A 111 3.02 -18.77 -4.70
CA HIS A 111 3.12 -20.11 -4.09
C HIS A 111 2.65 -21.20 -5.05
N LEU A 112 1.55 -20.99 -5.79
CA LEU A 112 1.07 -21.93 -6.80
C LEU A 112 2.09 -22.14 -7.93
N ALA A 113 2.74 -21.06 -8.39
CA ALA A 113 3.82 -21.16 -9.36
C ALA A 113 5.08 -21.83 -8.75
N GLY A 114 5.35 -21.57 -7.48
CA GLY A 114 6.45 -22.15 -6.71
C GLY A 114 6.35 -23.66 -6.55
N GLU A 115 5.14 -24.23 -6.41
CA GLU A 115 4.95 -25.68 -6.39
C GLU A 115 5.52 -26.36 -7.65
N GLN A 116 5.54 -25.68 -8.80
CA GLN A 116 6.16 -26.20 -10.02
C GLN A 116 7.67 -26.40 -9.88
N LEU A 117 8.34 -25.67 -8.98
CA LEU A 117 9.76 -25.84 -8.65
C LEU A 117 10.00 -27.06 -7.74
N LYS A 118 8.98 -27.46 -6.97
CA LYS A 118 9.06 -28.56 -6.01
C LYS A 118 8.85 -29.92 -6.64
N ASP A 119 8.06 -30.00 -7.72
CA ASP A 119 7.79 -31.22 -8.50
C ASP A 119 9.01 -32.15 -8.58
N ASP A 120 8.78 -33.47 -8.53
CA ASP A 120 9.82 -34.53 -8.44
C ASP A 120 10.90 -34.48 -9.53
N VAL A 121 10.65 -33.74 -10.61
CA VAL A 121 11.57 -33.50 -11.73
C VAL A 121 12.64 -32.45 -11.39
N PHE A 122 12.36 -31.57 -10.44
CA PHE A 122 13.09 -30.33 -10.16
C PHE A 122 13.63 -30.23 -8.75
N GLY A 123 12.97 -30.85 -7.76
CA GLY A 123 13.48 -31.03 -6.40
C GLY A 123 14.13 -29.79 -5.79
N ILE A 124 13.57 -28.59 -6.02
CA ILE A 124 13.98 -27.36 -5.35
C ILE A 124 13.05 -27.19 -4.15
N ASN A 125 13.61 -27.24 -2.95
CA ASN A 125 12.86 -26.90 -1.75
C ASN A 125 12.85 -25.38 -1.58
N PHE A 126 11.69 -24.74 -1.73
CA PHE A 126 11.51 -23.31 -1.50
C PHE A 126 10.94 -22.99 -0.10
N GLU A 127 10.83 -23.99 0.78
CA GLU A 127 10.38 -23.78 2.16
C GLU A 127 11.31 -22.77 2.88
N GLY A 128 10.69 -21.79 3.54
CA GLY A 128 11.41 -20.71 4.22
C GLY A 128 11.89 -19.58 3.31
N TRP A 129 11.63 -19.62 1.99
CA TRP A 129 11.91 -18.48 1.12
C TRP A 129 10.87 -17.39 1.29
N ASP A 130 11.32 -16.13 1.29
CA ASP A 130 10.41 -15.00 1.14
C ASP A 130 9.88 -14.89 -0.29
N LEU A 131 8.81 -14.11 -0.47
CA LEU A 131 8.18 -13.93 -1.79
C LEU A 131 9.14 -13.32 -2.82
N MET A 132 10.09 -12.46 -2.40
CA MET A 132 11.05 -11.83 -3.30
C MET A 132 12.03 -12.85 -3.85
N LYS A 133 12.54 -13.74 -3.00
CA LYS A 133 13.40 -14.85 -3.39
C LYS A 133 12.64 -15.81 -4.31
N LEU A 134 11.39 -16.16 -3.97
CA LEU A 134 10.56 -17.04 -4.81
C LEU A 134 10.31 -16.47 -6.21
N VAL A 135 9.86 -15.21 -6.32
CA VAL A 135 9.62 -14.59 -7.63
C VAL A 135 10.90 -14.43 -8.43
N THR A 136 12.05 -14.19 -7.78
CA THR A 136 13.35 -14.10 -8.44
C THR A 136 13.75 -15.45 -9.05
N ALA A 137 13.52 -16.56 -8.34
CA ALA A 137 13.79 -17.90 -8.88
C ALA A 137 12.93 -18.18 -10.12
N LEU A 138 11.63 -17.87 -10.04
CA LEU A 138 10.70 -18.02 -11.16
C LEU A 138 11.14 -17.15 -12.36
N LYS A 139 11.61 -15.92 -12.12
CA LYS A 139 12.16 -15.03 -13.16
C LYS A 139 13.41 -15.63 -13.82
N ILE A 140 14.35 -16.16 -13.04
CA ILE A 140 15.57 -16.81 -13.57
C ILE A 140 15.23 -18.03 -14.42
N VAL A 141 14.29 -18.86 -13.97
CA VAL A 141 13.83 -20.03 -14.72
C VAL A 141 13.17 -19.62 -16.05
N CYS A 142 12.34 -18.57 -16.04
CA CYS A 142 11.65 -18.09 -17.25
C CYS A 142 12.58 -17.39 -18.24
N TYR A 143 13.59 -16.67 -17.74
CA TYR A 143 14.51 -15.83 -18.51
C TYR A 143 15.95 -16.09 -18.11
N PRO A 144 16.49 -17.29 -18.39
CA PRO A 144 17.83 -17.62 -17.96
C PRO A 144 18.86 -16.68 -18.58
N ALA A 145 18.67 -16.12 -19.78
CA ALA A 145 19.65 -15.21 -20.39
C ALA A 145 19.70 -13.78 -19.80
N ASP A 146 18.64 -13.31 -19.14
CA ASP A 146 18.49 -11.94 -18.64
C ASP A 146 18.80 -11.88 -17.13
N ARG A 147 20.09 -11.68 -16.80
CA ARG A 147 20.62 -11.91 -15.44
C ARG A 147 21.36 -10.71 -14.89
N ALA A 148 20.89 -10.16 -13.79
CA ALA A 148 21.71 -9.28 -12.95
C ALA A 148 22.45 -10.11 -11.87
N MET A 149 23.73 -9.81 -11.61
CA MET A 149 24.50 -10.50 -10.56
C MET A 149 23.83 -10.44 -9.18
N ALA A 150 23.08 -9.35 -8.90
CA ALA A 150 22.35 -9.16 -7.66
C ALA A 150 21.20 -10.18 -7.46
N GLU A 151 20.56 -10.64 -8.54
CA GLU A 151 19.48 -11.63 -8.47
C GLU A 151 20.03 -13.00 -8.09
N LYS A 152 21.18 -13.38 -8.67
CA LYS A 152 21.85 -14.66 -8.39
C LYS A 152 22.38 -14.75 -6.96
N ALA A 153 22.76 -13.62 -6.37
CA ALA A 153 23.28 -13.57 -5.00
C ALA A 153 22.25 -14.02 -3.94
N MET A 154 20.96 -14.13 -4.29
CA MET A 154 19.92 -14.67 -3.41
C MET A 154 19.96 -16.20 -3.27
N PHE A 155 20.74 -16.88 -4.11
CA PHE A 155 20.77 -18.33 -4.25
C PHE A 155 22.19 -18.88 -4.14
N THR A 156 22.29 -20.15 -3.81
CA THR A 156 23.52 -20.92 -3.91
C THR A 156 23.89 -21.14 -5.38
N HIS A 157 25.17 -21.44 -5.64
CA HIS A 157 25.65 -21.73 -6.98
C HIS A 157 24.91 -22.92 -7.61
N ASP A 158 24.66 -23.97 -6.82
CA ASP A 158 23.98 -25.19 -7.28
C ASP A 158 22.52 -24.95 -7.65
N GLU A 159 21.80 -24.14 -6.87
CA GLU A 159 20.43 -23.72 -7.20
C GLU A 159 20.39 -22.96 -8.54
N VAL A 160 21.30 -22.01 -8.74
CA VAL A 160 21.38 -21.24 -9.99
C VAL A 160 21.68 -22.15 -11.17
N LEU A 161 22.67 -23.04 -11.06
CA LEU A 161 22.99 -24.00 -12.12
C LEU A 161 21.79 -24.90 -12.45
N LYS A 162 21.02 -25.30 -11.43
CA LYS A 162 19.83 -26.13 -11.60
C LYS A 162 18.72 -25.38 -12.32
N PHE A 163 18.41 -24.14 -11.93
CA PHE A 163 17.45 -23.29 -12.63
C PHE A 163 17.81 -23.16 -14.11
N GLU A 164 19.10 -22.96 -14.41
CA GLU A 164 19.60 -22.76 -15.77
C GLU A 164 19.51 -24.03 -16.62
N LYS A 165 19.95 -25.17 -16.07
CA LYS A 165 19.90 -26.47 -16.76
C LYS A 165 18.46 -26.89 -17.05
N ASP A 166 17.58 -26.67 -16.09
CA ASP A 166 16.21 -27.19 -16.13
C ASP A 166 15.18 -26.19 -16.68
N ALA A 167 15.59 -24.97 -17.04
CA ALA A 167 14.71 -23.90 -17.54
C ALA A 167 13.71 -24.36 -18.63
N HIS A 168 14.18 -25.15 -19.59
CA HIS A 168 13.36 -25.68 -20.70
C HIS A 168 12.15 -26.51 -20.24
N LYS A 169 12.24 -27.17 -19.08
CA LYS A 169 11.17 -28.02 -18.55
C LYS A 169 10.00 -27.21 -17.96
N TYR A 170 10.15 -25.89 -17.82
CA TYR A 170 9.13 -25.00 -17.25
C TYR A 170 8.37 -24.19 -18.31
N GLU A 171 8.72 -24.33 -19.58
CA GLU A 171 8.21 -23.50 -20.68
C GLU A 171 6.68 -23.54 -20.81
N ASP A 172 6.07 -24.71 -20.60
CA ASP A 172 4.61 -24.89 -20.66
C ASP A 172 3.92 -24.85 -19.28
N LYS A 173 4.70 -24.81 -18.20
CA LYS A 173 4.19 -24.84 -16.82
C LYS A 173 4.01 -23.44 -16.23
N ILE A 174 4.82 -22.48 -16.68
CA ILE A 174 4.90 -21.15 -16.10
C ILE A 174 4.75 -20.10 -17.20
N ASN A 175 3.79 -19.19 -17.01
CA ASN A 175 3.64 -18.06 -17.92
C ASN A 175 4.75 -17.03 -17.67
N LYS A 176 5.77 -17.04 -18.56
CA LYS A 176 6.95 -16.17 -18.49
C LYS A 176 6.58 -14.69 -18.33
N GLY A 177 5.61 -14.20 -19.12
CA GLY A 177 5.18 -12.80 -19.10
C GLY A 177 4.54 -12.37 -17.77
N ILE A 178 3.69 -13.23 -17.20
CA ILE A 178 3.09 -12.96 -15.88
C ILE A 178 4.17 -12.95 -14.80
N CYS A 179 5.10 -13.92 -14.80
CA CYS A 179 6.20 -13.96 -13.82
C CYS A 179 7.08 -12.71 -13.89
N LEU A 180 7.42 -12.23 -15.10
CA LEU A 180 8.21 -11.01 -15.25
C LEU A 180 7.46 -9.78 -14.75
N ASN A 181 6.17 -9.66 -15.03
CA ASN A 181 5.35 -8.55 -14.55
C ASN A 181 5.29 -8.51 -13.02
N VAL A 182 5.06 -9.66 -12.38
CA VAL A 182 5.04 -9.75 -10.91
C VAL A 182 6.41 -9.45 -10.32
N TYR A 183 7.49 -9.97 -10.91
CA TYR A 183 8.86 -9.63 -10.51
C TYR A 183 9.11 -8.12 -10.54
N ASN A 184 8.80 -7.47 -11.66
CA ASN A 184 9.00 -6.03 -11.83
C ASN A 184 8.14 -5.22 -10.85
N GLU A 185 6.86 -5.56 -10.69
CA GLU A 185 5.95 -4.93 -9.72
C GLU A 185 6.52 -4.99 -8.29
N MET A 186 7.06 -6.16 -7.90
CA MET A 186 7.65 -6.38 -6.58
C MET A 186 8.99 -5.65 -6.37
N VAL A 187 9.84 -5.55 -7.40
CA VAL A 187 11.09 -4.77 -7.37
C VAL A 187 10.80 -3.27 -7.28
N GLU A 188 9.84 -2.80 -8.08
CA GLU A 188 9.41 -1.40 -8.09
C GLU A 188 8.82 -1.02 -6.73
N ALA A 189 7.90 -1.83 -6.18
CA ALA A 189 7.32 -1.60 -4.86
C ALA A 189 8.40 -1.44 -3.76
N ARG A 190 9.39 -2.34 -3.71
CA ARG A 190 10.52 -2.23 -2.77
C ARG A 190 11.36 -0.97 -2.99
N THR A 191 11.53 -0.56 -4.24
CA THR A 191 12.23 0.68 -4.59
C THR A 191 11.45 1.91 -4.13
N TYR A 192 10.13 1.92 -4.32
CA TYR A 192 9.25 2.99 -3.85
C TYR A 192 9.23 3.07 -2.33
N ILE A 193 9.10 1.96 -1.60
CA ILE A 193 9.16 1.94 -0.14
C ILE A 193 10.44 2.62 0.36
N ARG A 194 11.61 2.23 -0.15
CA ARG A 194 12.90 2.82 0.23
C ARG A 194 12.97 4.32 -0.07
N ARG A 195 12.50 4.74 -1.25
CA ARG A 195 12.46 6.16 -1.64
C ARG A 195 11.52 6.97 -0.75
N THR A 196 10.32 6.46 -0.48
CA THR A 196 9.33 7.09 0.39
C THR A 196 9.85 7.23 1.81
N GLN A 197 10.45 6.19 2.38
CA GLN A 197 11.08 6.24 3.70
C GLN A 197 12.21 7.28 3.76
N LYS A 198 13.07 7.34 2.73
CA LYS A 198 14.14 8.35 2.66
C LYS A 198 13.58 9.77 2.60
N THR A 199 12.53 9.97 1.80
CA THR A 199 11.81 11.24 1.72
C THR A 199 11.26 11.63 3.09
N LEU A 200 10.46 10.78 3.73
CA LEU A 200 9.92 11.03 5.07
C LEU A 200 11.00 11.40 6.10
N LYS A 201 12.11 10.66 6.15
CA LYS A 201 13.25 10.95 7.05
C LYS A 201 13.84 12.35 6.85
N SER A 202 13.85 12.85 5.61
CA SER A 202 14.40 14.18 5.28
C SER A 202 13.42 15.33 5.48
N PHE A 203 12.11 15.08 5.37
CA PHE A 203 11.07 16.09 5.46
C PHE A 203 10.58 16.32 6.89
N LEU A 204 10.43 15.24 7.68
CA LEU A 204 9.84 15.33 9.02
C LEU A 204 10.58 16.30 9.96
N PRO A 205 11.93 16.28 10.07
CA PRO A 205 12.64 17.22 10.95
C PRO A 205 12.38 18.68 10.58
N LYS A 206 12.40 19.00 9.27
CA LYS A 206 12.15 20.35 8.76
C LYS A 206 10.75 20.84 9.10
N MET A 207 9.76 19.95 9.03
CA MET A 207 8.38 20.30 9.37
C MET A 207 8.20 20.51 10.87
N HIS A 208 8.85 19.69 11.71
CA HIS A 208 8.86 19.89 13.16
C HIS A 208 9.52 21.21 13.57
N GLU A 209 10.62 21.60 12.93
CA GLU A 209 11.27 22.89 13.16
C GLU A 209 10.35 24.05 12.77
N GLN A 210 9.73 23.99 11.59
CA GLN A 210 8.79 25.02 11.13
C GLN A 210 7.56 25.15 12.03
N SER A 211 7.00 24.04 12.51
CA SER A 211 5.88 24.07 13.46
C SER A 211 6.32 24.66 14.80
N ALA A 212 7.52 24.31 15.29
CA ALA A 212 8.05 24.83 16.55
C ALA A 212 8.30 26.34 16.48
N VAL A 213 8.75 26.85 15.34
CA VAL A 213 8.90 28.30 15.11
C VAL A 213 7.54 28.99 15.12
N LYS A 214 6.55 28.47 14.39
CA LYS A 214 5.18 29.03 14.40
C LYS A 214 4.56 29.08 15.80
N CYS A 215 4.72 28.02 16.59
CA CYS A 215 4.26 28.01 17.98
C CYS A 215 4.97 29.04 18.87
N LYS A 216 6.23 29.38 18.57
CA LYS A 216 6.99 30.40 19.32
C LYS A 216 6.69 31.84 18.89
N THR A 217 6.30 32.05 17.64
CA THR A 217 6.11 33.41 17.08
C THR A 217 4.69 33.94 17.18
N GLY A 218 3.71 33.13 17.58
CA GLY A 218 2.37 33.61 17.94
C GLY A 218 1.75 34.60 16.96
N THR A 219 1.51 34.15 15.72
CA THR A 219 0.63 34.82 14.74
C THR A 219 -0.40 33.85 14.22
#